data_AF-A0A397CKM3-F1
#
_entry.id   AF-A0A397CKM3-F1
#
_cell.length_a   1.000
_cell.length_b   1.000
_cell.length_c   1.000
_cell.angle_alpha   90.00
_cell.angle_beta   90.00
_cell.angle_gamma   90.00
#
_symmetry.space_group_name_H-M   'P 1'
#
loop_
_entity.id
_entity.type
_entity.pdbx_description
1 polymer ?
#
loop_
_entity_poly.entity_id
_entity_poly.type
_entity_poly.pdbx_seq_one_letter_code
_entity_poly.pdbx_strand_id
1 'polypeptide(L)'
;MKILYVTDVEGNWDYFLRFIQTVQTSPHTLNALTFTDASHTRLVLQRGYQFVFGGDVGDKGVVNTDRLIRVLLALKHDYPDRVVLIAGNRDVNKMRWTSEFTDVEMDLKTMDPGIKNGPHWLPETTRQSLGIIPYLSKLARNGQDVPITSTDSSSSINYTALDAVNTKWFLVRI
;
A
#
# COMPACT_ATOMS: atom_id res chain seq x y z
N MET A 1 -29.97 0.53 -1.09
CA MET A 1 -28.52 0.71 -0.86
C MET A 1 -27.78 -0.11 -1.90
N LYS A 2 -26.80 0.47 -2.60
CA LYS A 2 -26.01 -0.22 -3.63
C LYS A 2 -24.55 -0.33 -3.18
N ILE A 3 -23.86 -1.40 -3.55
CA ILE A 3 -22.48 -1.66 -3.14
C ILE A 3 -21.58 -1.68 -4.37
N LEU A 4 -20.49 -0.93 -4.31
CA LEU A 4 -19.36 -0.99 -5.22
C LEU A 4 -18.27 -1.83 -4.56
N TYR A 5 -17.78 -2.85 -5.25
CA TYR A 5 -16.78 -3.77 -4.71
C TYR A 5 -15.61 -3.94 -5.67
N VAL A 6 -14.39 -3.86 -5.14
CA VAL A 6 -13.14 -4.14 -5.85
C VAL A 6 -12.12 -4.73 -4.87
N THR A 7 -11.29 -5.65 -5.33
CA THR A 7 -10.29 -6.37 -4.51
C THR A 7 -9.07 -6.71 -5.36
N ASP A 8 -7.98 -7.15 -4.72
CA ASP A 8 -6.81 -7.73 -5.37
C ASP A 8 -6.21 -6.82 -6.45
N VAL A 9 -6.17 -5.52 -6.14
CA VAL A 9 -5.55 -4.55 -7.05
C VAL A 9 -4.05 -4.76 -7.11
N GLU A 10 -3.43 -5.19 -5.99
CA GLU A 10 -2.02 -5.55 -5.89
C GLU A 10 -1.04 -4.47 -6.43
N GLY A 11 -1.45 -3.20 -6.38
CA GLY A 11 -0.70 -2.05 -6.89
C GLY A 11 -0.87 -1.77 -8.39
N ASN A 12 -1.75 -2.49 -9.08
CA ASN A 12 -2.09 -2.27 -10.48
C ASN A 12 -3.01 -1.06 -10.65
N TRP A 13 -2.39 0.10 -10.82
CA TRP A 13 -3.11 1.37 -10.95
C TRP A 13 -4.06 1.40 -12.17
N ASP A 14 -3.63 0.88 -13.31
CA ASP A 14 -4.47 0.88 -14.52
C ASP A 14 -5.71 0.00 -14.36
N TYR A 15 -5.59 -1.12 -13.64
CA TYR A 15 -6.75 -1.93 -13.27
C TYR A 15 -7.74 -1.14 -12.43
N PHE A 16 -7.26 -0.40 -11.43
CA PHE A 16 -8.12 0.45 -10.61
C PHE A 16 -8.77 1.58 -11.44
N LEU A 17 -8.04 2.22 -12.35
CA LEU A 17 -8.61 3.24 -13.25
C LEU A 17 -9.70 2.68 -14.15
N ARG A 18 -9.52 1.48 -14.71
CA ARG A 18 -10.57 0.81 -15.52
C ARG A 18 -11.81 0.48 -14.70
N PHE A 19 -11.63 0.09 -13.43
CA PHE A 19 -12.76 -0.08 -12.51
C PHE A 19 -13.52 1.23 -12.31
N ILE A 20 -12.82 2.34 -12.02
CA ILE A 20 -13.46 3.66 -11.86
C ILE A 20 -14.17 4.09 -13.15
N GLN A 21 -13.54 3.91 -14.31
CA GLN A 21 -14.15 4.21 -15.60
C GLN A 21 -15.43 3.40 -15.85
N THR A 22 -15.42 2.11 -15.47
CA THR A 22 -16.59 1.24 -15.56
C THR A 22 -17.72 1.75 -14.66
N VAL A 23 -17.39 2.14 -13.42
CA VAL A 23 -18.35 2.73 -12.49
C VAL A 23 -18.93 4.02 -13.07
N GLN A 24 -18.09 4.87 -13.67
CA GLN A 24 -18.50 6.15 -14.26
C GLN A 24 -19.46 6.01 -15.44
N THR A 25 -19.27 4.98 -16.27
CA THR A 25 -19.96 4.85 -17.56
C THR A 25 -21.14 3.87 -17.55
N SER A 26 -21.18 2.92 -16.60
CA SER A 26 -22.24 1.92 -16.54
C SER A 26 -23.59 2.53 -16.12
N PRO A 27 -24.72 2.19 -16.79
CA PRO A 27 -26.05 2.72 -16.44
C PRO A 27 -26.48 2.46 -15.00
N HIS A 28 -25.99 1.38 -14.39
CA HIS A 28 -26.39 0.97 -13.03
C HIS A 28 -25.64 1.69 -11.92
N THR A 29 -24.46 2.24 -12.24
CA THR A 29 -23.52 2.85 -11.31
C THR A 29 -23.06 4.24 -11.74
N LEU A 30 -23.72 4.85 -12.74
CA LEU A 30 -23.29 6.08 -13.42
C LEU A 30 -22.76 7.13 -12.43
N ASN A 31 -21.47 7.44 -12.55
CA ASN A 31 -20.73 8.38 -11.70
C ASN A 31 -20.81 8.10 -10.19
N ALA A 32 -21.05 6.87 -9.76
CA ALA A 32 -21.19 6.53 -8.34
C ALA A 32 -19.89 6.72 -7.55
N LEU A 33 -18.74 6.54 -8.20
CA LEU A 33 -17.42 6.79 -7.65
C LEU A 33 -16.56 7.46 -8.73
N THR A 34 -16.03 8.65 -8.45
CA THR A 34 -15.30 9.47 -9.44
C THR A 34 -14.11 10.17 -8.82
N PHE A 35 -13.05 10.39 -9.60
CA PHE A 35 -11.99 11.30 -9.18
C PHE A 35 -12.44 12.76 -9.25
N THR A 36 -11.92 13.59 -8.35
CA THR A 36 -12.22 15.03 -8.29
C THR A 36 -11.32 15.86 -9.21
N ASP A 37 -10.21 15.29 -9.63
CA ASP A 37 -9.10 15.99 -10.28
C ASP A 37 -8.41 15.07 -11.29
N ALA A 38 -7.79 15.67 -12.31
CA ALA A 38 -7.03 14.96 -13.34
C ALA A 38 -5.78 14.26 -12.77
N SER A 39 -5.25 14.73 -11.65
CA SER A 39 -4.16 14.08 -10.91
C SER A 39 -4.62 12.85 -10.11
N HIS A 40 -5.90 12.48 -10.15
CA HIS A 40 -6.47 11.30 -9.48
C HIS A 40 -6.03 11.16 -8.01
N THR A 41 -6.11 12.25 -7.25
CA THR A 41 -5.66 12.30 -5.84
C THR A 41 -6.80 12.09 -4.84
N ARG A 42 -8.04 12.38 -5.23
CA ARG A 42 -9.22 12.29 -4.38
C ARG A 42 -10.39 11.67 -5.11
N LEU A 43 -11.14 10.82 -4.40
CA LEU A 43 -12.36 10.16 -4.90
C LEU A 43 -13.59 10.72 -4.17
N VAL A 44 -14.71 10.82 -4.88
CA VAL A 44 -16.02 11.19 -4.35
C VAL A 44 -17.00 10.04 -4.55
N LEU A 45 -17.74 9.70 -3.49
CA LEU A 45 -18.74 8.63 -3.48
C LEU A 45 -20.15 9.22 -3.42
N GLN A 46 -20.94 8.97 -4.46
CA GLN A 46 -22.33 9.44 -4.55
C GLN A 46 -23.21 8.89 -3.42
N ARG A 47 -24.27 9.63 -3.10
CA ARG A 47 -25.26 9.19 -2.10
C ARG A 47 -25.96 7.90 -2.53
N GLY A 48 -26.34 7.07 -1.57
CA GLY A 48 -27.01 5.79 -1.80
C GLY A 48 -26.09 4.61 -2.17
N TYR A 49 -24.80 4.88 -2.35
CA TYR A 49 -23.75 3.88 -2.55
C TYR A 49 -22.88 3.71 -1.30
N GLN A 50 -22.44 2.48 -1.11
CA GLN A 50 -21.31 2.10 -0.27
C GLN A 50 -20.17 1.58 -1.17
N PHE A 51 -18.94 1.78 -0.72
CA PHE A 51 -17.74 1.29 -1.39
C PHE A 51 -17.00 0.33 -0.46
N VAL A 52 -16.68 -0.86 -0.97
CA VAL A 52 -15.97 -1.89 -0.24
C VAL A 52 -14.72 -2.26 -1.02
N PHE A 53 -13.56 -2.05 -0.40
CA PHE A 53 -12.28 -2.54 -0.90
C PHE A 53 -11.97 -3.87 -0.20
N GLY A 54 -11.84 -4.95 -0.96
CA GLY A 54 -11.71 -6.32 -0.45
C GLY A 54 -10.34 -6.67 0.14
N GLY A 55 -9.34 -5.82 -0.07
CA GLY A 55 -7.98 -6.03 0.40
C GLY A 55 -7.01 -6.33 -0.73
N ASP A 56 -5.78 -6.69 -0.33
CA ASP A 56 -4.63 -6.93 -1.20
C ASP A 56 -4.37 -5.71 -2.11
N VAL A 57 -4.17 -4.55 -1.46
CA VAL A 57 -4.03 -3.25 -2.14
C VAL A 57 -2.72 -3.17 -2.93
N GLY A 58 -1.68 -3.86 -2.47
CA GLY A 58 -0.32 -3.74 -2.96
C GLY A 58 0.54 -4.96 -2.68
N ASP A 59 1.39 -5.33 -3.63
CA ASP A 59 2.47 -6.32 -3.46
C ASP A 59 3.30 -6.47 -4.74
N LYS A 60 2.64 -6.35 -5.91
CA LYS A 60 3.25 -6.57 -7.22
C LYS A 60 3.54 -5.27 -7.98
N GLY A 61 2.73 -4.23 -7.75
CA GLY A 61 2.90 -2.92 -8.39
C GLY A 61 4.01 -2.08 -7.74
N VAL A 62 5.02 -1.72 -8.53
CA VAL A 62 6.26 -1.09 -8.04
C VAL A 62 6.13 0.44 -7.80
N VAL A 63 5.21 1.13 -8.48
CA VAL A 63 5.22 2.61 -8.57
C VAL A 63 3.98 3.30 -7.98
N ASN A 64 2.86 2.60 -7.79
CA ASN A 64 1.58 3.25 -7.47
C ASN A 64 0.84 2.70 -6.24
N THR A 65 1.45 1.77 -5.50
CA THR A 65 0.83 1.17 -4.31
C THR A 65 0.55 2.23 -3.23
N ASP A 66 1.49 3.14 -2.98
CA ASP A 66 1.33 4.20 -1.99
C ASP A 66 0.21 5.18 -2.39
N ARG A 67 0.14 5.55 -3.68
CA ARG A 67 -0.92 6.40 -4.23
C ARG A 67 -2.29 5.78 -4.01
N LEU A 68 -2.44 4.49 -4.30
CA LEU A 68 -3.71 3.79 -4.11
C LEU A 68 -4.12 3.76 -2.63
N ILE A 69 -3.18 3.47 -1.73
CA ILE A 69 -3.41 3.50 -0.28
C ILE A 69 -3.89 4.89 0.15
N ARG A 70 -3.21 5.96 -0.27
CA ARG A 70 -3.58 7.35 0.06
C ARG A 70 -4.98 7.69 -0.41
N VAL A 71 -5.34 7.32 -1.63
CA VAL A 71 -6.67 7.55 -2.21
C VAL A 71 -7.75 6.81 -1.42
N LEU A 72 -7.52 5.54 -1.08
CA LEU A 72 -8.49 4.72 -0.31
C LEU A 72 -8.66 5.23 1.13
N LEU A 73 -7.57 5.61 1.80
CA LEU A 73 -7.61 6.18 3.15
C LEU A 73 -8.33 7.53 3.17
N ALA A 74 -8.06 8.39 2.19
CA ALA A 74 -8.78 9.66 2.05
C ALA A 74 -10.29 9.42 1.84
N LEU A 75 -10.66 8.46 0.99
CA LEU A 75 -12.06 8.12 0.76
C LEU A 75 -12.73 7.58 2.04
N LYS A 76 -12.04 6.74 2.82
CA LYS A 76 -12.52 6.25 4.12
C LYS A 76 -12.68 7.38 5.15
N HIS A 77 -11.74 8.31 5.18
CA HIS A 77 -11.79 9.48 6.04
C HIS A 77 -13.02 10.35 5.72
N ASP A 78 -13.27 10.60 4.43
CA ASP A 78 -14.36 11.48 3.99
C ASP A 78 -15.75 10.81 4.13
N TYR A 79 -15.81 9.47 4.10
CA TYR A 79 -17.05 8.69 4.19
C TYR A 79 -16.95 7.48 5.13
N PRO A 80 -16.78 7.69 6.45
CA PRO A 80 -16.44 6.63 7.41
C PRO A 80 -17.48 5.49 7.46
N ASP A 81 -18.77 5.79 7.33
CA ASP A 81 -19.84 4.78 7.43
C ASP A 81 -20.22 4.14 6.08
N ARG A 82 -19.68 4.67 4.97
CA ARG A 82 -20.01 4.21 3.61
C ARG A 82 -18.83 3.55 2.89
N VAL A 83 -17.64 3.65 3.46
CA VAL A 83 -16.42 3.05 2.93
C VAL A 83 -15.93 1.99 3.90
N VAL A 84 -15.79 0.77 3.40
CA VAL A 84 -15.25 -0.36 4.16
C VAL A 84 -13.95 -0.78 3.50
N LEU A 85 -12.86 -0.79 4.26
CA LEU A 85 -11.56 -1.29 3.82
C LEU A 85 -11.31 -2.59 4.58
N ILE A 86 -11.30 -3.70 3.85
CA ILE A 86 -10.96 -5.01 4.38
C ILE A 86 -9.46 -5.19 4.19
N ALA A 87 -8.77 -5.65 5.24
CA ALA A 87 -7.36 -5.97 5.13
C ALA A 87 -7.21 -7.37 4.53
N GLY A 88 -6.57 -7.47 3.37
CA GLY A 88 -6.24 -8.74 2.75
C GLY A 88 -5.01 -9.39 3.40
N ASN A 89 -4.73 -10.64 3.04
CA ASN A 89 -3.59 -11.38 3.58
C ASN A 89 -2.26 -10.65 3.29
N ARG A 90 -2.09 -10.08 2.10
CA ARG A 90 -0.88 -9.36 1.71
C ARG A 90 -0.74 -8.03 2.44
N ASP A 91 -1.86 -7.41 2.82
CA ASP A 91 -1.85 -6.17 3.59
C ASP A 91 -1.43 -6.43 5.04
N VAL A 92 -2.03 -7.45 5.67
CA VAL A 92 -1.72 -7.85 7.05
C VAL A 92 -0.26 -8.27 7.21
N ASN A 93 0.28 -9.02 6.25
CA ASN A 93 1.69 -9.42 6.27
C ASN A 93 2.65 -8.22 6.29
N LYS A 94 2.27 -7.09 5.69
CA LYS A 94 3.08 -5.87 5.67
C LYS A 94 2.91 -5.02 6.93
N MET A 95 1.76 -5.10 7.60
CA MET A 95 1.56 -4.41 8.89
C MET A 95 2.48 -4.94 9.99
N ARG A 96 2.94 -6.19 9.88
CA ARG A 96 3.89 -6.80 10.81
C ARG A 96 5.29 -6.18 10.73
N TRP A 97 5.61 -5.44 9.67
CA TRP A 97 6.92 -4.78 9.54
C TRP A 97 7.23 -3.86 10.72
N THR A 98 6.24 -3.16 11.28
CA THR A 98 6.48 -2.25 12.40
C THR A 98 6.78 -2.98 13.71
N SER A 99 6.31 -4.21 13.88
CA SER A 99 6.69 -5.07 15.01
C SER A 99 7.98 -5.85 14.75
N GLU A 100 8.19 -6.27 13.50
CA GLU A 100 9.28 -7.19 13.13
C GLU A 100 10.61 -6.50 12.84
N PHE A 101 10.59 -5.20 12.55
CA PHE A 101 11.82 -4.40 12.37
C PHE A 101 12.26 -3.70 13.65
N THR A 102 12.05 -4.29 14.82
CA THR A 102 12.68 -3.81 16.05
C THR A 102 14.14 -4.25 16.13
N ASP A 103 14.98 -3.50 16.85
CA ASP A 103 16.39 -3.87 17.03
C ASP A 103 16.57 -5.26 17.67
N VAL A 104 15.59 -5.70 18.49
CA VAL A 104 15.60 -7.01 19.15
C VAL A 104 15.29 -8.15 18.17
N GLU A 105 14.30 -7.97 17.31
CA GLU A 105 13.95 -8.98 16.30
C GLU A 105 14.96 -9.04 15.14
N MET A 106 15.65 -7.93 14.89
CA MET A 106 16.71 -7.82 13.89
C MET A 106 18.11 -8.19 14.44
N ASP A 107 18.23 -8.63 15.70
CA ASP A 107 19.51 -9.08 16.26
C ASP A 107 19.91 -10.45 15.66
N LEU A 108 20.96 -10.44 14.83
CA LEU A 108 21.55 -11.63 14.21
C LEU A 108 22.04 -12.68 15.22
N LYS A 109 22.14 -12.33 16.51
CA LYS A 109 22.49 -13.27 17.59
C LYS A 109 21.29 -14.10 18.04
N THR A 110 20.08 -13.54 17.99
CA THR A 110 18.84 -14.17 18.44
C THR A 110 18.03 -14.75 17.28
N MET A 111 18.32 -14.33 16.05
CA MET A 111 17.65 -14.80 14.85
C MET A 111 17.86 -16.30 14.60
N ASP A 112 16.82 -16.96 14.07
CA ASP A 112 16.89 -18.37 13.69
C ASP A 112 18.07 -18.63 12.72
N PRO A 113 18.89 -19.67 12.94
CA PRO A 113 20.04 -19.97 12.09
C PRO A 113 19.69 -20.16 10.61
N GLY A 114 18.50 -20.65 10.28
CA GLY A 114 18.03 -20.80 8.90
C GLY A 114 17.74 -19.47 8.20
N ILE A 115 17.38 -18.43 8.95
CA ILE A 115 17.24 -17.06 8.42
C ILE A 115 18.62 -16.38 8.35
N LYS A 116 19.40 -16.50 9.43
CA LYS A 116 20.75 -15.92 9.55
C LYS A 116 21.71 -16.42 8.47
N ASN A 117 21.74 -17.73 8.23
CA ASN A 117 22.67 -18.35 7.29
C ASN A 117 22.17 -18.25 5.84
N GLY A 118 20.96 -17.73 5.64
CA GLY A 118 20.31 -17.64 4.34
C GLY A 118 19.76 -18.99 3.85
N PRO A 119 19.15 -19.00 2.65
CA PRO A 119 18.43 -20.16 2.14
C PRO A 119 19.36 -21.37 1.98
N HIS A 120 19.04 -22.49 2.62
CA HIS A 120 19.90 -23.67 2.64
C HIS A 120 20.12 -24.28 1.25
N TRP A 121 19.20 -24.05 0.31
CA TRP A 121 19.26 -24.50 -1.09
C TRP A 121 20.17 -23.65 -1.99
N LEU A 122 20.71 -22.52 -1.49
CA LEU A 122 21.72 -21.74 -2.21
C LEU A 122 23.12 -22.09 -1.67
N PRO A 123 24.14 -22.32 -2.52
CA PRO A 123 25.52 -22.47 -2.08
C PRO A 123 25.97 -21.24 -1.28
N GLU A 124 26.67 -21.45 -0.17
CA GLU A 124 27.07 -20.38 0.75
C GLU A 124 27.88 -19.28 0.04
N THR A 125 28.71 -19.65 -0.93
CA THR A 125 29.50 -18.73 -1.78
C THR A 125 28.68 -17.80 -2.66
N THR A 126 27.40 -18.13 -2.90
CA THR A 126 26.48 -17.33 -3.72
C THR A 126 25.50 -16.50 -2.89
N ARG A 127 25.42 -16.75 -1.57
CA ARG A 127 24.53 -16.03 -0.67
C ARG A 127 25.06 -14.62 -0.46
N GLN A 128 24.27 -13.61 -0.86
CA GLN A 128 24.56 -12.22 -0.53
C GLN A 128 23.84 -11.86 0.77
N SER A 129 24.58 -11.65 1.86
CA SER A 129 24.03 -11.12 3.11
C SER A 129 23.83 -9.60 2.98
N LEU A 130 22.78 -9.21 2.27
CA LEU A 130 22.38 -7.82 2.16
C LEU A 130 21.47 -7.49 3.32
N GLY A 131 22.05 -7.09 4.46
CA GLY A 131 21.30 -6.38 5.48
C GLY A 131 20.62 -5.17 4.85
N ILE A 132 19.39 -4.86 5.26
CA ILE A 132 18.59 -3.80 4.63
C ILE A 132 19.31 -2.46 4.65
N ILE A 133 20.03 -2.13 5.74
CA ILE A 133 20.84 -0.92 5.87
C ILE A 133 22.02 -0.92 4.86
N PRO A 134 22.89 -1.94 4.78
CA PRO A 134 23.91 -2.05 3.72
C PRO A 134 23.35 -1.97 2.29
N TYR A 135 22.21 -2.61 2.03
CA TYR A 135 21.56 -2.60 0.71
C TYR A 135 21.01 -1.22 0.35
N LEU A 136 20.26 -0.60 1.25
CA LEU A 136 19.76 0.77 1.08
C LEU A 136 20.89 1.78 1.00
N SER A 137 21.96 1.60 1.78
CA SER A 137 23.17 2.43 1.69
C SER A 137 23.88 2.25 0.36
N LYS A 138 23.94 1.02 -0.18
CA LYS A 138 24.49 0.73 -1.51
C LYS A 138 23.62 1.37 -2.60
N LEU A 139 22.29 1.27 -2.51
CA LEU A 139 21.38 1.93 -3.44
C LEU A 139 21.45 3.45 -3.35
N ALA A 140 21.55 4.02 -2.15
CA ALA A 140 21.73 5.46 -1.95
C ALA A 140 23.07 5.96 -2.50
N ARG A 141 24.14 5.16 -2.36
CA ARG A 141 25.46 5.45 -2.97
C ARG A 141 25.45 5.30 -4.50
N ASN A 142 24.65 4.37 -5.02
CA ASN A 142 24.47 4.15 -6.46
C ASN A 142 23.40 5.06 -7.07
N GLY A 143 22.69 5.84 -6.25
CA GLY A 143 21.54 6.67 -6.61
C GLY A 143 21.88 7.98 -7.33
N GLN A 144 23.09 8.13 -7.89
CA GLN A 144 23.32 9.15 -8.93
C GLN A 144 22.87 8.70 -10.33
N ASP A 145 22.59 7.41 -10.55
CA ASP A 145 22.21 6.88 -11.88
C ASP A 145 20.88 6.10 -11.90
N VAL A 146 19.88 6.51 -11.11
CA VAL A 146 18.49 6.13 -11.44
C VAL A 146 17.98 7.20 -12.41
N PRO A 147 17.63 6.85 -13.67
CA PRO A 147 17.07 7.84 -14.58
C PRO A 147 15.75 8.31 -13.99
N ILE A 148 15.76 9.54 -13.48
CA ILE A 148 14.56 10.28 -13.15
C ILE A 148 13.85 10.46 -14.49
N THR A 149 12.88 9.60 -14.78
CA THR A 149 11.88 9.95 -15.78
C THR A 149 11.10 11.10 -15.18
N SER A 150 11.44 12.28 -15.66
CA SER A 150 10.87 13.56 -15.28
C SER A 150 9.35 13.51 -15.33
N THR A 151 8.68 13.55 -14.17
CA THR A 151 7.53 14.45 -13.96
C THR A 151 7.19 14.60 -12.48
N ASP A 152 6.95 15.86 -12.12
CA ASP A 152 6.37 16.40 -10.89
C ASP A 152 7.22 16.45 -9.61
N SER A 153 8.02 17.51 -9.58
CA SER A 153 8.34 18.29 -8.39
C SER A 153 7.08 18.74 -7.64
N SER A 154 6.88 18.25 -6.41
CA SER A 154 6.59 19.04 -5.20
C SER A 154 5.88 18.23 -4.11
N SER A 155 6.60 17.92 -3.03
CA SER A 155 6.18 18.14 -1.63
C SER A 155 7.11 17.33 -0.71
N SER A 156 7.96 18.04 0.02
CA SER A 156 8.70 17.48 1.15
C SER A 156 7.69 17.08 2.24
N ILE A 157 7.56 15.78 2.50
CA ILE A 157 6.67 15.26 3.54
C ILE A 157 7.30 15.51 4.92
N ASN A 158 6.55 16.19 5.78
CA ASN A 158 6.88 16.41 7.18
C ASN A 158 6.28 15.26 8.02
N TYR A 159 7.13 14.38 8.54
CA TYR A 159 6.73 13.11 9.18
C TYR A 159 6.00 13.28 10.53
N THR A 160 6.00 14.47 11.11
CA THR A 160 5.41 14.76 12.42
C THR A 160 3.88 14.83 12.45
N ALA A 161 3.21 14.85 11.28
CA ALA A 161 1.75 14.98 11.21
C ALA A 161 0.99 13.64 11.24
N LEU A 162 1.67 12.49 11.15
CA LEU A 162 1.04 11.16 11.13
C LEU A 162 0.76 10.58 12.52
N ASP A 163 1.39 11.09 13.57
CA ASP A 163 1.27 10.56 14.94
C ASP A 163 -0.07 10.89 15.63
N ALA A 164 -0.91 11.74 15.01
CA ALA A 164 -2.17 12.19 15.61
C ALA A 164 -3.40 11.34 15.27
N VAL A 165 -3.30 10.35 14.37
CA VAL A 165 -4.47 9.59 13.90
C VAL A 165 -4.70 8.34 14.75
N ASN A 166 -5.30 8.56 15.93
CA ASN A 166 -5.84 7.51 16.79
C ASN A 166 -7.03 6.82 16.09
N THR A 167 -6.76 5.88 15.19
CA THR A 167 -7.77 5.07 14.52
C THR A 167 -8.01 3.81 15.35
N LYS A 168 -9.19 3.74 15.99
CA LYS A 168 -9.69 2.52 16.63
C LYS A 168 -9.84 1.43 15.56
N TRP A 169 -8.88 0.53 15.47
CA TRP A 169 -8.98 -0.69 14.69
C TRP A 169 -9.83 -1.70 15.44
N PHE A 170 -10.99 -2.06 14.88
CA PHE A 170 -11.74 -3.22 15.34
C PHE A 170 -11.02 -4.49 14.84
N LEU A 171 -10.14 -5.05 15.67
CA LEU A 171 -9.72 -6.44 15.53
C LEU A 171 -10.88 -7.32 16.00
N VAL A 172 -11.54 -7.99 15.08
CA VAL A 172 -12.36 -9.17 15.41
C VAL A 172 -11.36 -10.27 15.79
N ARG A 173 -11.30 -10.59 17.09
CA ARG A 173 -10.60 -11.80 17.56
C ARG A 173 -11.34 -13.01 17.00
N ILE A 174 -10.63 -13.83 16.23
CA ILE A 174 -11.01 -15.22 15.93
C ILE A 174 -10.34 -16.09 16.99
#